data_AF-A0A6L7VTJ8-F1
#
_entry.id   AF-A0A6L7VTJ8-F1
#
_cell.length_a   1.000
_cell.length_b   1.000
_cell.length_c   1.000
_cell.angle_alpha   90.00
_cell.angle_beta   90.00
_cell.angle_gamma   90.00
#
_symmetry.space_group_name_H-M   'P 1'
#
loop_
_entity.id
_entity.type
_entity.pdbx_description
1 polymer ?
#
loop_
_entity_poly.entity_id
_entity_poly.type
_entity_poly.pdbx_seq_one_letter_code
_entity_poly.pdbx_strand_id
1 'polypeptide(L)'
;MGVLPAKPGSLGVQQKFFLLTVGLVVGFALSMFSYFLYSGLASSRLDTVSNDLLFDDLGTLDDADALVERLALERTSGKDFSTSDLLKISSNLKTFDDEELSKAFRISASLPFSTSLYPIQEMLSEYLVERSSENAIASLVWFESHRVEDLLRIMFRHLAHQDLQESVKLVTGLKQPYEKIAIDAMLGELELTDDVFSSFRSINRAEIDSVIAAQVQEQKIYDSINQDPSTAFELLLTDDVEDSEQAELFSQVLNELFQIEGLDVIKRLNFISHNAEFYDELFVQIATQDRVGTLNYLEELSWVNRSGYLFPLMENWVEEDVDDALDTVSALTNQTLRSNAFGILLGEWGRTRPLEVLERLQEIPRQHRSVVVLNIVRTLGANNPDEVLRLLPSLKAMPGAFTHEIERTFVYSWSSTFPAQALAWVKEHIAPESRQRDRMLSRVLSEYALVQPQKAMEVAISEDPNPSRGELGLAHWVIDSLINNDQLDTAIGLLEQVPKDNRTSTYADVAEKLVLEGQFEVVMSMSEMVPESDRAVYFRAVVQGLSNSNSSDVLTLVAKIPDAKIRSDVVNRTLEDTWATERYFTEKQLETLRSFVED
;
A
#
# COMPACT_ATOMS: atom_id res chain seq x y z
N MET A 1 -25.51 5.29 34.74
CA MET A 1 -25.25 4.19 33.78
C MET A 1 -23.75 3.96 33.78
N GLY A 2 -23.32 2.82 34.30
CA GLY A 2 -21.92 2.52 34.60
C GLY A 2 -21.13 2.09 33.36
N VAL A 3 -19.95 2.67 33.20
CA VAL A 3 -18.94 2.27 32.19
C VAL A 3 -18.09 1.16 32.82
N LEU A 4 -18.09 -0.01 32.18
CA LEU A 4 -17.17 -1.10 32.52
C LEU A 4 -15.83 -0.92 31.79
N PRO A 5 -14.69 -1.31 32.40
CA PRO A 5 -13.37 -1.18 31.78
C PRO A 5 -13.11 -2.31 30.77
N ALA A 6 -12.61 -1.96 29.58
CA ALA A 6 -12.14 -2.91 28.58
C ALA A 6 -10.83 -3.58 29.02
N LYS A 7 -10.75 -4.91 28.88
CA LYS A 7 -9.53 -5.70 29.09
C LYS A 7 -8.55 -5.49 27.92
N PRO A 8 -7.22 -5.46 28.17
CA PRO A 8 -6.23 -5.36 27.12
C PRO A 8 -6.00 -6.75 26.50
N GLY A 9 -6.31 -6.90 25.22
CA GLY A 9 -6.03 -8.12 24.45
C GLY A 9 -6.59 -8.02 23.02
N SER A 10 -5.67 -7.98 22.05
CA SER A 10 -5.84 -7.96 20.59
C SER A 10 -6.66 -6.81 19.98
N LEU A 11 -5.97 -5.73 19.59
CA LEU A 11 -6.48 -4.80 18.58
C LEU A 11 -6.51 -5.54 17.23
N GLY A 12 -7.68 -5.55 16.58
CA GLY A 12 -7.86 -6.12 15.24
C GLY A 12 -7.06 -5.34 14.20
N VAL A 13 -6.76 -5.98 13.06
CA VAL A 13 -5.94 -5.42 11.97
C VAL A 13 -6.41 -4.03 11.53
N GLN A 14 -7.73 -3.78 11.50
CA GLN A 14 -8.28 -2.46 11.16
C GLN A 14 -8.00 -1.38 12.20
N GLN A 15 -7.96 -1.71 13.50
CA GLN A 15 -7.61 -0.74 14.54
C GLN A 15 -6.10 -0.42 14.56
N LYS A 16 -5.26 -1.39 14.18
CA LYS A 16 -3.83 -1.16 13.95
C LYS A 16 -3.59 -0.24 12.75
N PHE A 17 -4.34 -0.44 11.67
CA PHE A 17 -4.26 0.42 10.48
C PHE A 17 -4.69 1.86 10.80
N PHE A 18 -5.80 2.03 11.54
CA PHE A 18 -6.25 3.34 11.98
C PHE A 18 -5.22 4.07 12.87
N LEU A 19 -4.58 3.38 13.81
CA LEU A 19 -3.55 3.97 14.66
C LEU A 19 -2.29 4.35 13.88
N LEU A 20 -1.91 3.56 12.86
CA LEU A 20 -0.80 3.88 11.96
C LEU A 20 -1.08 5.16 11.16
N THR A 21 -2.28 5.28 10.59
CA THR A 21 -2.69 6.49 9.83
C THR A 21 -2.71 7.73 10.72
N VAL A 22 -3.23 7.63 11.95
CA VAL A 22 -3.21 8.74 12.91
C VAL A 22 -1.78 9.12 13.30
N GLY A 23 -0.89 8.15 13.49
CA GLY A 23 0.53 8.39 13.78
C GLY A 23 1.23 9.18 12.67
N LEU A 24 1.01 8.79 11.40
CA LEU A 24 1.60 9.48 10.25
C LEU A 24 1.12 10.93 10.10
N VAL A 25 -0.18 11.18 10.31
CA VAL A 25 -0.75 12.54 10.24
C VAL A 25 -0.21 13.44 11.35
N VAL A 26 -0.07 12.91 12.57
CA VAL A 26 0.50 13.66 13.70
C VAL A 26 2.00 13.93 13.51
N GLY A 27 2.76 12.97 13.00
CA GLY A 27 4.18 13.15 12.67
C GLY A 27 4.39 14.26 11.64
N PHE A 28 3.60 14.27 10.56
CA PHE A 28 3.67 15.29 9.53
C PHE A 28 3.34 16.70 10.07
N ALA A 29 2.34 16.80 10.96
CA ALA A 29 1.97 18.07 11.59
C ALA A 29 3.06 18.62 12.53
N LEU A 30 3.77 17.75 13.25
CA LEU A 30 4.86 18.15 14.15
C LEU A 30 6.09 18.64 13.37
N SER A 31 6.44 17.99 12.25
CA SER A 31 7.54 18.44 11.38
C SER A 31 7.29 19.82 10.77
N MET A 32 6.06 20.09 10.34
CA MET A 32 5.65 21.41 9.86
C MET A 32 5.71 22.49 10.95
N PHE A 33 5.37 22.14 12.20
CA PHE A 33 5.43 23.06 13.33
C PHE A 33 6.87 23.41 13.74
N SER A 34 7.78 22.43 13.72
CA SER A 34 9.21 22.64 13.97
C SER A 34 9.85 23.56 12.93
N TYR A 35 9.49 23.40 11.64
CA TYR A 35 9.95 24.28 10.57
C TYR A 35 9.49 25.74 10.75
N PHE A 36 8.27 25.95 11.24
CA PHE A 36 7.74 27.28 11.54
C PHE A 36 8.41 27.95 12.75
N LEU A 37 8.78 27.19 13.77
CA LEU A 37 9.50 27.72 14.94
C LEU A 37 10.94 28.13 14.59
N TYR A 38 11.62 27.36 13.74
CA TYR A 38 12.98 27.66 13.31
C TYR A 38 13.07 28.90 12.42
N SER A 39 12.10 29.10 11.52
CA SER A 39 12.05 30.28 10.65
C SER A 39 11.64 31.57 11.39
N GLY A 40 10.90 31.47 12.49
CA GLY A 40 10.44 32.62 13.28
C GLY A 40 11.52 33.28 14.16
N LEU A 41 12.47 32.50 14.69
CA LEU A 41 13.47 32.99 15.65
C LEU A 41 14.61 33.80 15.01
N ALA A 42 14.83 33.66 13.69
CA ALA A 42 15.92 34.35 12.99
C ALA A 42 15.67 35.85 12.70
N SER A 43 14.48 36.39 13.00
CA SER A 43 14.07 37.73 12.50
C SER A 43 13.92 38.85 13.54
N SER A 44 14.33 38.68 14.81
CA SER A 44 14.19 39.79 15.77
C SER A 44 15.34 39.96 16.77
N ARG A 45 16.18 40.98 16.53
CA ARG A 45 16.61 42.05 17.47
C ARG A 45 17.99 42.62 17.11
N LEU A 46 18.04 43.89 16.73
CA LEU A 46 19.18 44.78 16.97
C LEU A 46 18.69 46.24 17.12
N ASP A 47 19.22 46.90 18.16
CA ASP A 47 19.29 48.34 18.52
C ASP A 47 19.03 48.47 20.04
N THR A 48 19.81 49.14 20.89
CA THR A 48 20.98 50.05 20.86
C THR A 48 21.54 50.15 22.30
N VAL A 49 22.84 50.48 22.51
CA VAL A 49 23.38 51.57 23.37
C VAL A 49 24.92 51.46 23.49
N SER A 50 25.57 52.63 23.32
CA SER A 50 27.00 52.99 23.24
C SER A 50 27.87 52.73 24.49
N ASN A 51 29.15 52.43 24.26
CA ASN A 51 30.29 52.86 25.10
C ASN A 51 31.60 52.89 24.26
N ASP A 52 31.69 53.85 23.34
CA ASP A 52 32.94 54.27 22.70
C ASP A 52 33.73 55.15 23.69
N LEU A 53 34.96 54.75 24.04
CA LEU A 53 36.08 55.65 24.41
C LEU A 53 37.37 54.94 24.92
N LEU A 54 37.59 53.64 24.71
CA LEU A 54 38.85 52.99 25.15
C LEU A 54 39.49 51.97 24.17
N PHE A 55 38.95 51.72 22.97
CA PHE A 55 39.34 50.51 22.19
C PHE A 55 39.59 50.72 20.68
N ASP A 56 39.79 51.95 20.21
CA ASP A 56 39.97 52.23 18.77
C ASP A 56 41.33 51.82 18.16
N ASP A 57 42.24 51.24 18.94
CA ASP A 57 43.60 50.92 18.49
C ASP A 57 43.89 49.41 18.56
N LEU A 58 43.19 48.63 17.73
CA LEU A 58 43.63 47.30 17.29
C LEU A 58 44.42 47.45 15.98
N GLY A 59 45.51 48.23 16.04
CA GLY A 59 46.53 48.25 14.99
C GLY A 59 47.15 46.87 14.75
N THR A 60 47.95 46.74 13.69
CA THR A 60 48.52 45.48 13.20
C THR A 60 49.14 44.67 14.36
N LEU A 61 48.64 43.44 14.57
CA LEU A 61 49.26 42.48 15.47
C LEU A 61 50.39 41.84 14.66
N ASP A 62 51.56 42.45 14.75
CA ASP A 62 52.69 42.14 13.86
C ASP A 62 53.30 40.74 14.12
N ASP A 63 53.01 40.13 15.28
CA ASP A 63 53.43 38.75 15.60
C ASP A 63 52.53 38.08 16.66
N ALA A 64 52.77 36.78 16.90
CA ALA A 64 52.05 35.98 17.89
C ALA A 64 52.23 36.48 19.34
N ASP A 65 53.34 37.13 19.66
CA ASP A 65 53.61 37.63 21.02
C ASP A 65 52.77 38.89 21.32
N ALA A 66 52.56 39.75 20.31
CA ALA A 66 51.67 40.90 20.40
C ALA A 66 50.20 40.50 20.59
N LEU A 67 49.75 39.45 19.87
CA LEU A 67 48.42 38.87 20.07
C LEU A 67 48.25 38.37 21.52
N VAL A 68 49.28 37.69 22.04
CA VAL A 68 49.28 37.13 23.39
C VAL A 68 49.25 38.19 24.48
N GLU A 69 50.09 39.23 24.37
CA GLU A 69 50.14 40.32 25.35
C GLU A 69 48.78 41.02 25.43
N ARG A 70 48.06 41.13 24.30
CA ARG A 70 46.72 41.69 24.25
C ARG A 70 45.64 40.78 24.83
N LEU A 71 45.67 39.47 24.53
CA LEU A 71 44.76 38.50 25.14
C LEU A 71 44.90 38.47 26.68
N ALA A 72 46.13 38.66 27.18
CA ALA A 72 46.39 38.77 28.62
C ALA A 72 45.87 40.10 29.23
N LEU A 73 45.96 41.20 28.51
CA LEU A 73 45.45 42.52 28.92
C LEU A 73 43.92 42.55 28.99
N GLU A 74 43.23 42.02 27.98
CA GLU A 74 41.76 41.96 27.98
C GLU A 74 41.21 41.02 29.06
N ARG A 75 41.95 39.95 29.40
CA ARG A 75 41.62 39.13 30.57
C ARG A 75 41.57 39.95 31.85
N THR A 76 42.50 40.89 32.05
CA THR A 76 42.49 41.74 33.25
C THR A 76 41.40 42.81 33.24
N SER A 77 40.90 43.17 32.04
CA SER A 77 39.82 44.14 31.87
C SER A 77 38.43 43.52 32.10
N GLY A 78 38.29 42.20 31.94
CA GLY A 78 37.05 41.45 32.12
C GLY A 78 36.00 41.74 31.03
N LYS A 79 36.42 42.30 29.89
CA LYS A 79 35.55 42.56 28.75
C LYS A 79 35.55 41.40 27.76
N ASP A 80 34.39 41.14 27.17
CA ASP A 80 34.24 40.17 26.08
C ASP A 80 34.71 40.79 24.75
N PHE A 81 35.25 39.95 23.85
CA PHE A 81 35.64 40.39 22.51
C PHE A 81 34.39 40.72 21.68
N SER A 82 34.39 41.87 21.04
CA SER A 82 33.35 42.21 20.06
C SER A 82 33.54 41.41 18.78
N THR A 83 32.49 41.29 17.97
CA THR A 83 32.58 40.68 16.63
C THR A 83 33.63 41.35 15.75
N SER A 84 33.83 42.67 15.89
CA SER A 84 34.88 43.39 15.17
C SER A 84 36.28 42.97 15.61
N ASP A 85 36.47 42.63 16.88
CA ASP A 85 37.76 42.17 17.41
C ASP A 85 38.06 40.77 16.88
N LEU A 86 37.06 39.89 16.88
CA LEU A 86 37.18 38.53 16.34
C LEU A 86 37.52 38.53 14.85
N LEU A 87 36.92 39.42 14.05
CA LEU A 87 37.24 39.54 12.62
C LEU A 87 38.67 40.03 12.37
N LYS A 88 39.15 40.99 13.18
CA LYS A 88 40.54 41.48 13.08
C LYS A 88 41.53 40.39 13.49
N ILE A 89 41.25 39.66 14.57
CA ILE A 89 42.05 38.51 15.01
C ILE A 89 42.09 37.45 13.90
N SER A 90 40.93 37.05 13.36
CA SER A 90 40.83 36.10 12.25
C SER A 90 41.68 36.51 11.03
N SER A 91 41.63 37.80 10.65
CA SER A 91 42.43 38.32 9.55
C SER A 91 43.94 38.24 9.82
N ASN A 92 44.39 38.47 11.05
CA ASN A 92 45.80 38.40 11.42
C ASN A 92 46.28 36.94 11.55
N LEU A 93 45.42 36.03 12.02
CA LEU A 93 45.76 34.60 12.10
C LEU A 93 46.05 34.01 10.71
N LYS A 94 45.39 34.49 9.65
CA LYS A 94 45.68 34.06 8.27
C LYS A 94 47.11 34.37 7.83
N THR A 95 47.73 35.40 8.39
CA THR A 95 49.09 35.83 8.04
C THR A 95 50.17 35.13 8.85
N PHE A 96 49.82 34.46 9.95
CA PHE A 96 50.77 33.70 10.75
C PHE A 96 51.26 32.47 10.00
N ASP A 97 52.53 32.13 10.17
CA ASP A 97 53.07 30.84 9.75
C ASP A 97 52.69 29.71 10.73
N ASP A 98 53.02 28.47 10.40
CA ASP A 98 52.64 27.31 11.21
C ASP A 98 53.26 27.32 12.62
N GLU A 99 54.46 27.92 12.78
CA GLU A 99 55.13 28.04 14.07
C GLU A 99 54.43 29.10 14.93
N GLU A 100 54.06 30.23 14.34
CA GLU A 100 53.30 31.31 14.96
C GLU A 100 51.88 30.89 15.33
N LEU A 101 51.18 30.14 14.46
CA LEU A 101 49.86 29.56 14.75
C LEU A 101 49.93 28.55 15.89
N SER A 102 50.92 27.64 15.88
CA SER A 102 51.09 26.67 16.96
C SER A 102 51.43 27.36 18.28
N LYS A 103 52.27 28.41 18.24
CA LYS A 103 52.63 29.20 19.42
C LYS A 103 51.42 29.96 19.97
N ALA A 104 50.65 30.65 19.11
CA ALA A 104 49.43 31.36 19.49
C ALA A 104 48.39 30.39 20.08
N PHE A 105 48.22 29.20 19.48
CA PHE A 105 47.32 28.18 19.98
C PHE A 105 47.73 27.67 21.36
N ARG A 106 48.99 27.26 21.56
CA ARG A 106 49.50 26.77 22.85
C ARG A 106 49.33 27.80 23.97
N ILE A 107 49.61 29.06 23.66
CA ILE A 107 49.48 30.13 24.65
C ILE A 107 48.02 30.40 24.96
N SER A 108 47.14 30.47 23.95
CA SER A 108 45.70 30.62 24.16
C SER A 108 45.12 29.47 25.00
N ALA A 109 45.60 28.24 24.79
CA ALA A 109 45.18 27.05 25.54
C ALA A 109 45.68 27.06 27.00
N SER A 110 46.78 27.76 27.29
CA SER A 110 47.32 27.91 28.65
C SER A 110 46.57 28.93 29.51
N LEU A 111 45.70 29.76 28.90
CA LEU A 111 44.88 30.73 29.64
C LEU A 111 43.65 30.04 30.25
N PRO A 112 43.27 30.36 31.51
CA PRO A 112 42.06 29.80 32.12
C PRO A 112 40.81 30.25 31.38
N PHE A 113 39.81 29.37 31.35
CA PHE A 113 38.62 29.51 30.50
C PHE A 113 37.85 30.81 30.75
N SER A 114 37.53 31.48 29.65
CA SER A 114 36.59 32.58 29.56
C SER A 114 35.72 32.35 28.34
N THR A 115 34.41 32.60 28.45
CA THR A 115 33.48 32.56 27.30
C THR A 115 33.91 33.49 26.18
N SER A 116 34.63 34.56 26.49
CA SER A 116 35.19 35.48 25.50
C SER A 116 36.36 34.90 24.69
N LEU A 117 37.13 33.96 25.24
CA LEU A 117 38.30 33.39 24.56
C LEU A 117 37.95 32.20 23.66
N TYR A 118 36.78 31.59 23.82
CA TYR A 118 36.39 30.39 23.10
C TYR A 118 36.38 30.57 21.57
N PRO A 119 35.80 31.63 20.98
CA PRO A 119 35.78 31.81 19.53
C PRO A 119 37.19 31.94 18.93
N ILE A 120 38.15 32.46 19.70
CA ILE A 120 39.54 32.63 19.25
C ILE A 120 40.27 31.28 19.26
N GLN A 121 40.03 30.46 20.28
CA GLN A 121 40.56 29.09 20.37
C GLN A 121 40.01 28.20 19.25
N GLU A 122 38.71 28.33 18.94
CA GLU A 122 38.04 27.64 17.85
C GLU A 122 38.65 28.02 16.49
N MET A 123 38.74 29.33 16.18
CA MET A 123 39.38 29.79 14.94
C MET A 123 40.84 29.29 14.81
N LEU A 124 41.64 29.38 15.87
CA LEU A 124 43.03 28.89 15.84
C LEU A 124 43.11 27.38 15.57
N SER A 125 42.14 26.60 16.06
CA SER A 125 42.07 25.16 15.82
C SER A 125 41.71 24.85 14.37
N GLU A 126 40.71 25.54 13.82
CA GLU A 126 40.32 25.40 12.42
C GLU A 126 41.49 25.71 11.47
N TYR A 127 42.20 26.83 11.67
CA TYR A 127 43.34 27.19 10.83
C TYR A 127 44.49 26.19 10.92
N LEU A 128 44.75 25.64 12.11
CA LEU A 128 45.78 24.61 12.29
C LEU A 128 45.41 23.30 11.58
N VAL A 129 44.15 22.89 11.65
CA VAL A 129 43.64 21.67 10.99
C VAL A 129 43.65 21.81 9.46
N GLU A 130 43.23 22.96 8.93
CA GLU A 130 43.25 23.22 7.48
C GLU A 130 44.67 23.17 6.90
N ARG A 131 45.68 23.65 7.64
CA ARG A 131 47.05 23.77 7.10
C ARG A 131 47.93 22.55 7.36
N SER A 132 47.76 21.85 8.48
CA SER A 132 48.57 20.67 8.79
C SER A 132 47.90 19.76 9.81
N SER A 133 47.46 18.59 9.33
CA SER A 133 46.93 17.52 10.18
C SER A 133 47.96 17.05 11.23
N GLU A 134 49.25 17.09 10.94
CA GLU A 134 50.32 16.74 11.89
C GLU A 134 50.45 17.78 13.03
N ASN A 135 50.33 19.08 12.73
CA ASN A 135 50.41 20.14 13.73
C ASN A 135 49.14 20.21 14.60
N ALA A 136 47.98 19.87 14.05
CA ALA A 136 46.74 19.70 14.81
C ALA A 136 46.86 18.56 15.84
N ILE A 137 47.49 17.44 15.45
CA ILE A 137 47.74 16.29 16.33
C ILE A 137 48.75 16.64 17.44
N ALA A 138 49.85 17.32 17.12
CA ALA A 138 50.84 17.76 18.12
C ALA A 138 50.22 18.73 19.17
N SER A 139 49.20 19.48 18.75
CA SER A 139 48.47 20.43 19.59
C SER A 139 47.42 19.73 20.48
N LEU A 140 46.85 18.60 20.04
CA LEU A 140 45.94 17.74 20.81
C LEU A 140 46.65 16.97 21.95
N VAL A 141 47.91 16.58 21.76
CA VAL A 141 48.70 15.86 22.78
C VAL A 141 48.98 16.72 24.03
N TRP A 142 48.82 18.04 23.94
CA TRP A 142 49.10 18.99 25.02
C TRP A 142 47.88 19.30 25.93
N PHE A 143 46.68 18.81 25.62
CA PHE A 143 45.47 19.05 26.42
C PHE A 143 45.28 18.03 27.55
N GLU A 144 44.99 18.50 28.77
CA GLU A 144 44.45 17.63 29.83
C GLU A 144 42.93 17.38 29.62
N SER A 145 42.63 16.14 29.24
CA SER A 145 41.44 15.28 29.42
C SER A 145 39.99 15.76 29.24
N HIS A 146 39.65 17.06 29.13
CA HIS A 146 38.23 17.49 29.08
C HIS A 146 37.80 18.19 27.79
N ARG A 147 38.64 18.24 26.74
CA ARG A 147 38.38 19.06 25.53
C ARG A 147 38.74 18.39 24.20
N VAL A 148 39.00 17.09 24.24
CA VAL A 148 39.41 16.33 23.04
C VAL A 148 38.21 16.02 22.14
N GLU A 149 37.00 15.92 22.70
CA GLU A 149 35.79 15.55 21.95
C GLU A 149 35.37 16.60 20.90
N ASP A 150 35.28 17.89 21.27
CA ASP A 150 34.85 18.95 20.36
C ASP A 150 35.83 19.15 19.19
N LEU A 151 37.14 19.05 19.46
CA LEU A 151 38.19 19.13 18.44
C LEU A 151 38.17 17.93 17.50
N LEU A 152 37.90 16.73 18.02
CA LEU A 152 37.73 15.54 17.20
C LEU A 152 36.50 15.65 16.31
N ARG A 153 35.37 16.18 16.82
CA ARG A 153 34.15 16.42 16.01
C ARG A 153 34.43 17.34 14.81
N ILE A 154 35.13 18.47 15.04
CA ILE A 154 35.47 19.42 13.96
C ILE A 154 36.38 18.75 12.92
N MET A 155 37.41 18.00 13.36
CA MET A 155 38.28 17.25 12.46
C MET A 155 37.54 16.20 11.63
N PHE A 156 36.65 15.41 12.25
CA PHE A 156 35.95 14.33 11.56
C PHE A 156 34.91 14.83 10.57
N ARG A 157 34.23 15.94 10.89
CA ARG A 157 33.34 16.59 9.93
C ARG A 157 34.08 16.98 8.64
N HIS A 158 35.35 17.41 8.74
CA HIS A 158 36.15 17.76 7.58
C HIS A 158 36.70 16.53 6.84
N LEU A 159 37.19 15.52 7.57
CA LEU A 159 37.82 14.33 6.98
C LEU A 159 36.81 13.34 6.33
N ALA A 160 35.61 13.20 6.91
CA ALA A 160 34.56 12.31 6.39
C ALA A 160 34.08 12.71 4.98
N HIS A 161 34.21 13.99 4.60
CA HIS A 161 33.88 14.47 3.26
C HIS A 161 34.98 14.22 2.21
N GLN A 162 36.20 13.88 2.61
CA GLN A 162 37.34 13.73 1.68
C GLN A 162 37.80 12.28 1.50
N ASP A 163 37.95 11.52 2.58
CA ASP A 163 38.34 10.09 2.50
C ASP A 163 37.96 9.34 3.79
N LEU A 164 36.93 8.50 3.72
CA LEU A 164 36.43 7.73 4.85
C LEU A 164 37.43 6.64 5.29
N GLN A 165 38.20 6.04 4.37
CA GLN A 165 39.17 5.00 4.72
C GLN A 165 40.36 5.59 5.48
N GLU A 166 40.83 6.76 5.07
CA GLU A 166 41.93 7.44 5.76
C GLU A 166 41.50 7.93 7.16
N SER A 167 40.26 8.40 7.28
CA SER A 167 39.63 8.79 8.55
C SER A 167 39.58 7.63 9.56
N VAL A 168 39.11 6.46 9.15
CA VAL A 168 39.00 5.27 10.02
C VAL A 168 40.39 4.75 10.43
N LYS A 169 41.36 4.79 9.51
CA LYS A 169 42.74 4.38 9.79
C LYS A 169 43.42 5.31 10.81
N LEU A 170 43.08 6.60 10.77
CA LEU A 170 43.53 7.61 11.74
C LEU A 170 42.93 7.37 13.13
N VAL A 171 41.63 7.10 13.22
CA VAL A 171 40.90 6.87 14.49
C VAL A 171 41.44 5.66 15.23
N THR A 172 41.64 4.56 14.51
CA THR A 172 42.14 3.29 15.06
C THR A 172 43.62 3.34 15.46
N GLY A 173 44.35 4.41 15.10
CA GLY A 173 45.72 4.66 15.53
C GLY A 173 45.85 5.42 16.86
N LEU A 174 44.74 5.97 17.39
CA LEU A 174 44.74 6.72 18.64
C LEU A 174 44.91 5.78 19.85
N LYS A 175 45.60 6.25 20.90
CA LYS A 175 45.65 5.51 22.17
C LYS A 175 44.35 5.73 22.95
N GLN A 176 43.89 4.69 23.62
CA GLN A 176 42.80 4.79 24.59
C GLN A 176 43.11 5.84 25.67
N PRO A 177 42.16 6.71 26.07
CA PRO A 177 40.72 6.67 25.74
C PRO A 177 40.30 7.45 24.47
N TYR A 178 41.25 8.00 23.72
CA TYR A 178 40.95 8.94 22.63
C TYR A 178 40.39 8.30 21.36
N GLU A 179 40.79 7.06 21.09
CA GLU A 179 40.17 6.22 20.04
C GLU A 179 38.66 6.10 20.27
N LYS A 180 38.24 5.87 21.52
CA LYS A 180 36.82 5.75 21.86
C LYS A 180 36.06 7.06 21.62
N ILE A 181 36.61 8.18 22.09
CA ILE A 181 35.98 9.50 21.93
C ILE A 181 35.87 9.88 20.44
N ALA A 182 36.88 9.53 19.64
CA ALA A 182 36.89 9.75 18.20
C ALA A 182 35.82 8.93 17.47
N ILE A 183 35.66 7.65 17.84
CA ILE A 183 34.59 6.79 17.31
C ILE A 183 33.21 7.34 17.70
N ASP A 184 33.02 7.71 18.97
CA ASP A 184 31.76 8.27 19.46
C ASP A 184 31.37 9.59 18.73
N ALA A 185 32.37 10.42 18.39
CA ALA A 185 32.19 11.65 17.63
C ALA A 185 31.85 11.41 16.15
N MET A 186 32.52 10.46 15.48
CA MET A 186 32.23 10.10 14.08
C MET A 186 30.81 9.56 13.91
N LEU A 187 30.37 8.71 14.83
CA LEU A 187 29.04 8.10 14.77
C LEU A 187 27.92 9.10 15.06
N GLY A 188 28.19 10.14 15.87
CA GLY A 188 27.22 11.20 16.19
C GLY A 188 26.90 12.12 15.00
N GLU A 189 27.82 12.31 14.05
CA GLU A 189 27.59 13.12 12.85
C GLU A 189 26.90 12.34 11.71
N LEU A 190 26.85 11.00 11.78
CA LEU A 190 26.15 10.14 10.81
C LEU A 190 24.63 9.98 11.11
N GLU A 191 24.08 10.76 12.03
CA GLU A 191 22.65 10.78 12.43
C GLU A 191 22.01 9.40 12.71
N LEU A 192 22.73 8.49 13.37
CA LEU A 192 22.16 7.21 13.81
C LEU A 192 21.26 7.40 15.06
N THR A 193 20.04 6.85 15.03
CA THR A 193 19.03 6.99 16.11
C THR A 193 19.42 6.27 17.41
N ASP A 194 18.85 6.68 18.55
CA ASP A 194 19.15 6.14 19.90
C ASP A 194 18.92 4.62 20.03
N ASP A 195 17.98 4.02 19.28
CA ASP A 195 17.74 2.57 19.29
C ASP A 195 18.85 1.80 18.53
N VAL A 196 19.37 2.37 17.44
CA VAL A 196 20.57 1.88 16.73
C VAL A 196 21.81 2.06 17.62
N PHE A 197 21.88 3.14 18.39
CA PHE A 197 22.95 3.46 19.34
C PHE A 197 23.10 2.42 20.46
N SER A 198 21.98 1.88 20.96
CA SER A 198 21.98 0.81 21.98
C SER A 198 22.44 -0.54 21.42
N SER A 199 22.13 -0.81 20.14
CA SER A 199 22.59 -2.00 19.41
C SER A 199 24.06 -1.88 19.02
N PHE A 200 24.54 -0.66 18.69
CA PHE A 200 25.93 -0.34 18.36
C PHE A 200 26.93 -0.64 19.48
N ARG A 201 26.52 -0.54 20.76
CA ARG A 201 27.37 -0.94 21.89
C ARG A 201 27.73 -2.44 21.90
N SER A 202 27.01 -3.26 21.13
CA SER A 202 27.28 -4.70 20.96
C SER A 202 27.87 -5.08 19.60
N ILE A 203 28.06 -4.11 18.69
CA ILE A 203 28.50 -4.39 17.34
C ILE A 203 29.96 -4.83 17.35
N ASN A 204 30.19 -6.07 16.94
CA ASN A 204 31.53 -6.60 16.81
C ASN A 204 32.12 -6.13 15.46
N ARG A 205 33.45 -6.10 15.35
CA ARG A 205 34.18 -5.70 14.14
C ARG A 205 33.63 -6.29 12.83
N ALA A 206 33.10 -7.52 12.85
CA ALA A 206 32.50 -8.19 11.70
C ALA A 206 31.26 -7.48 11.14
N GLU A 207 30.46 -6.80 11.96
CA GLU A 207 29.28 -6.06 11.49
C GLU A 207 29.68 -4.71 10.87
N ILE A 208 30.72 -4.04 11.40
CA ILE A 208 31.33 -2.86 10.75
C ILE A 208 31.97 -3.26 9.42
N ASP A 209 32.71 -4.37 9.39
CA ASP A 209 33.29 -4.91 8.17
C ASP A 209 32.19 -5.29 7.15
N SER A 210 31.02 -5.74 7.62
CA SER A 210 29.85 -6.03 6.78
C SER A 210 29.25 -4.78 6.16
N VAL A 211 29.10 -3.69 6.93
CA VAL A 211 28.58 -2.41 6.41
C VAL A 211 29.55 -1.80 5.39
N ILE A 212 30.86 -1.82 5.68
CA ILE A 212 31.88 -1.36 4.74
C ILE A 212 31.88 -2.23 3.47
N ALA A 213 31.74 -3.54 3.60
CA ALA A 213 31.65 -4.44 2.46
C ALA A 213 30.42 -4.16 1.59
N ALA A 214 29.26 -3.90 2.21
CA ALA A 214 28.03 -3.52 1.52
C ALA A 214 28.19 -2.19 0.75
N GLN A 215 28.74 -1.14 1.37
CA GLN A 215 28.98 0.14 0.69
C GLN A 215 30.01 0.03 -0.44
N VAL A 216 31.08 -0.76 -0.25
CA VAL A 216 32.06 -1.01 -1.33
C VAL A 216 31.41 -1.76 -2.49
N GLN A 217 30.50 -2.69 -2.20
CA GLN A 217 29.77 -3.43 -3.22
C GLN A 217 28.79 -2.52 -3.97
N GLU A 218 28.04 -1.68 -3.26
CA GLU A 218 27.13 -0.68 -3.84
C GLU A 218 27.90 0.29 -4.76
N GLN A 219 29.04 0.82 -4.32
CA GLN A 219 29.88 1.68 -5.16
C GLN A 219 30.38 0.95 -6.41
N LYS A 220 30.76 -0.33 -6.29
CA LYS A 220 31.11 -1.15 -7.46
C LYS A 220 29.94 -1.32 -8.41
N ILE A 221 28.72 -1.47 -7.90
CA ILE A 221 27.52 -1.54 -8.74
C ILE A 221 27.38 -0.21 -9.49
N TYR A 222 27.38 0.93 -8.80
CA TYR A 222 27.29 2.27 -9.43
C TYR A 222 28.37 2.51 -10.49
N ASP A 223 29.63 2.19 -10.19
CA ASP A 223 30.74 2.34 -11.14
C ASP A 223 30.55 1.44 -12.37
N SER A 224 29.93 0.26 -12.18
CA SER A 224 29.67 -0.71 -13.25
C SER A 224 28.46 -0.33 -14.10
N ILE A 225 27.45 0.36 -13.57
CA ILE A 225 26.22 0.73 -14.31
C ILE A 225 26.57 1.41 -15.64
N ASN A 226 27.54 2.32 -15.66
CA ASN A 226 27.89 3.06 -16.87
C ASN A 226 28.95 2.37 -17.74
N GLN A 227 29.69 1.41 -17.19
CA GLN A 227 30.82 0.76 -17.87
C GLN A 227 30.45 -0.60 -18.47
N ASP A 228 29.70 -1.39 -17.72
CA ASP A 228 29.26 -2.74 -18.04
C ASP A 228 28.00 -3.09 -17.22
N PRO A 229 26.81 -2.70 -17.71
CA PRO A 229 25.54 -3.01 -17.05
C PRO A 229 25.32 -4.50 -16.79
N SER A 230 25.87 -5.38 -17.62
CA SER A 230 25.78 -6.84 -17.43
C SER A 230 26.53 -7.28 -16.19
N THR A 231 27.70 -6.69 -15.91
CA THR A 231 28.44 -6.92 -14.66
C THR A 231 27.70 -6.33 -13.46
N ALA A 232 27.16 -5.11 -13.57
CA ALA A 232 26.38 -4.48 -12.49
C ALA A 232 25.17 -5.35 -12.08
N PHE A 233 24.51 -5.95 -13.06
CA PHE A 233 23.39 -6.84 -12.84
C PHE A 233 23.79 -8.16 -12.19
N GLU A 234 24.86 -8.82 -12.64
CA GLU A 234 25.36 -10.04 -11.98
C GLU A 234 25.74 -9.78 -10.52
N LEU A 235 26.26 -8.58 -10.20
CA LEU A 235 26.55 -8.17 -8.82
C LEU A 235 25.27 -7.96 -8.00
N LEU A 236 24.21 -7.43 -8.60
CA LEU A 236 22.91 -7.24 -7.94
C LEU A 236 22.17 -8.55 -7.68
N LEU A 237 22.34 -9.56 -8.53
CA LEU A 237 21.70 -10.87 -8.36
C LEU A 237 22.30 -11.72 -7.23
N THR A 238 23.51 -11.38 -6.76
CA THR A 238 24.17 -12.11 -5.68
C THR A 238 23.72 -11.69 -4.27
N ASP A 239 23.03 -10.55 -4.15
CA ASP A 239 22.55 -10.02 -2.88
C ASP A 239 21.03 -10.25 -2.74
N ASP A 240 20.57 -10.59 -1.53
CA ASP A 240 19.14 -10.65 -1.21
C ASP A 240 18.59 -9.22 -1.23
N VAL A 241 17.86 -8.89 -2.30
CA VAL A 241 17.23 -7.57 -2.51
C VAL A 241 15.99 -7.46 -1.61
N GLU A 242 16.21 -7.12 -0.33
CA GLU A 242 15.13 -6.84 0.63
C GLU A 242 14.91 -5.32 0.86
N ASP A 243 15.86 -4.46 0.46
CA ASP A 243 15.79 -3.01 0.72
C ASP A 243 15.25 -2.19 -0.47
N SER A 244 14.47 -1.17 -0.15
CA SER A 244 13.89 -0.20 -1.08
C SER A 244 14.94 0.59 -1.90
N GLU A 245 16.12 0.88 -1.33
CA GLU A 245 17.20 1.57 -2.05
C GLU A 245 17.82 0.67 -3.13
N GLN A 246 17.93 -0.64 -2.85
CA GLN A 246 18.41 -1.62 -3.83
C GLN A 246 17.42 -1.79 -4.98
N ALA A 247 16.11 -1.61 -4.75
CA ALA A 247 15.11 -1.66 -5.82
C ALA A 247 15.27 -0.52 -6.84
N GLU A 248 15.64 0.69 -6.40
CA GLU A 248 15.91 1.82 -7.29
C GLU A 248 17.18 1.58 -8.14
N LEU A 249 18.28 1.16 -7.49
CA LEU A 249 19.52 0.75 -8.15
C LEU A 249 19.27 -0.37 -9.18
N PHE A 250 18.50 -1.38 -8.79
CA PHE A 250 18.12 -2.50 -9.65
C PHE A 250 17.32 -2.03 -10.86
N SER A 251 16.38 -1.10 -10.67
CA SER A 251 15.62 -0.46 -11.76
C SER A 251 16.53 0.28 -12.73
N GLN A 252 17.48 1.08 -12.24
CA GLN A 252 18.44 1.82 -13.08
C GLN A 252 19.31 0.86 -13.90
N VAL A 253 19.86 -0.19 -13.28
CA VAL A 253 20.71 -1.18 -13.96
C VAL A 253 19.94 -1.90 -15.05
N LEU A 254 18.70 -2.27 -14.77
CA LEU A 254 17.85 -2.96 -15.74
C LEU A 254 17.42 -2.07 -16.89
N ASN A 255 17.23 -0.78 -16.65
CA ASN A 255 16.98 0.18 -17.72
C ASN A 255 18.16 0.26 -18.69
N GLU A 256 19.38 0.42 -18.16
CA GLU A 256 20.60 0.45 -18.99
C GLU A 256 20.83 -0.89 -19.70
N LEU A 257 20.63 -2.00 -19.00
CA LEU A 257 20.74 -3.33 -19.59
C LEU A 257 19.74 -3.55 -20.71
N PHE A 258 18.51 -3.10 -20.53
CA PHE A 258 17.47 -3.25 -21.53
C PHE A 258 17.82 -2.47 -22.81
N GLN A 259 18.43 -1.29 -22.69
CA GLN A 259 18.91 -0.55 -23.87
C GLN A 259 20.00 -1.32 -24.67
N ILE A 260 20.72 -2.24 -24.03
CA ILE A 260 21.80 -3.03 -24.65
C ILE A 260 21.30 -4.39 -25.14
N GLU A 261 20.63 -5.14 -24.26
CA GLU A 261 20.28 -6.55 -24.44
C GLU A 261 18.83 -6.75 -24.89
N GLY A 262 17.97 -5.73 -24.80
CA GLY A 262 16.55 -5.87 -25.10
C GLY A 262 15.88 -6.95 -24.26
N LEU A 263 15.02 -7.76 -24.88
CA LEU A 263 14.22 -8.80 -24.20
C LEU A 263 15.04 -9.95 -23.58
N ASP A 264 16.30 -10.10 -23.98
CA ASP A 264 17.16 -11.14 -23.41
C ASP A 264 17.40 -10.91 -21.90
N VAL A 265 17.26 -9.67 -21.41
CA VAL A 265 17.32 -9.36 -19.97
C VAL A 265 16.18 -10.03 -19.19
N ILE A 266 14.96 -10.09 -19.75
CA ILE A 266 13.82 -10.74 -19.07
C ILE A 266 14.04 -12.25 -18.98
N LYS A 267 14.65 -12.85 -20.01
CA LYS A 267 14.99 -14.28 -20.00
C LYS A 267 15.99 -14.60 -18.88
N ARG A 268 16.95 -13.71 -18.62
CA ARG A 268 17.88 -13.83 -17.48
C ARG A 268 17.17 -13.66 -16.13
N LEU A 269 16.29 -12.67 -16.03
CA LEU A 269 15.56 -12.39 -14.79
C LEU A 269 14.58 -13.49 -14.38
N ASN A 270 13.84 -14.10 -15.31
CA ASN A 270 12.84 -15.14 -15.01
C ASN A 270 13.46 -16.39 -14.37
N PHE A 271 14.79 -16.53 -14.40
CA PHE A 271 15.51 -17.62 -13.73
C PHE A 271 15.76 -17.35 -12.23
N ILE A 272 15.68 -16.09 -11.77
CA ILE A 272 16.35 -15.69 -10.52
C ILE A 272 15.42 -15.16 -9.43
N SER A 273 14.37 -14.39 -9.73
CA SER A 273 13.71 -13.60 -8.67
C SER A 273 12.27 -14.01 -8.31
N HIS A 274 11.94 -13.83 -7.03
CA HIS A 274 10.62 -14.03 -6.42
C HIS A 274 9.82 -12.71 -6.29
N ASN A 275 10.33 -11.57 -6.79
CA ASN A 275 9.75 -10.24 -6.56
C ASN A 275 8.79 -9.83 -7.70
N ALA A 276 7.53 -10.28 -7.61
CA ALA A 276 6.51 -10.06 -8.64
C ALA A 276 6.26 -8.58 -8.98
N GLU A 277 6.24 -7.68 -7.99
CA GLU A 277 5.92 -6.26 -8.19
C GLU A 277 6.93 -5.55 -9.11
N PHE A 278 8.21 -5.87 -8.96
CA PHE A 278 9.27 -5.26 -9.77
C PHE A 278 9.21 -5.71 -11.24
N TYR A 279 8.83 -6.97 -11.49
CA TYR A 279 8.66 -7.47 -12.86
C TYR A 279 7.54 -6.73 -13.60
N ASP A 280 6.48 -6.35 -12.91
CA ASP A 280 5.34 -5.69 -13.55
C ASP A 280 5.76 -4.32 -14.12
N GLU A 281 6.50 -3.51 -13.36
CA GLU A 281 7.00 -2.20 -13.83
C GLU A 281 7.98 -2.34 -14.99
N LEU A 282 8.99 -3.20 -14.86
CA LEU A 282 9.96 -3.45 -15.92
C LEU A 282 9.28 -4.00 -17.17
N PHE A 283 8.34 -4.94 -17.01
CA PHE A 283 7.61 -5.52 -18.11
C PHE A 283 6.81 -4.45 -18.85
N VAL A 284 6.12 -3.54 -18.15
CA VAL A 284 5.40 -2.42 -18.77
C VAL A 284 6.36 -1.54 -19.57
N GLN A 285 7.52 -1.21 -19.01
CA GLN A 285 8.51 -0.40 -19.73
C GLN A 285 9.02 -1.12 -20.99
N ILE A 286 9.34 -2.40 -20.90
CA ILE A 286 9.80 -3.19 -22.05
C ILE A 286 8.69 -3.32 -23.10
N ALA A 287 7.47 -3.58 -22.65
CA ALA A 287 6.27 -3.61 -23.48
C ALA A 287 6.11 -2.30 -24.27
N THR A 288 6.35 -1.13 -23.67
CA THR A 288 6.25 0.15 -24.40
C THR A 288 7.31 0.33 -25.49
N GLN A 289 8.51 -0.25 -25.32
CA GLN A 289 9.61 -0.07 -26.28
C GLN A 289 9.63 -1.13 -27.39
N ASP A 290 9.33 -2.39 -27.07
CA ASP A 290 9.29 -3.50 -28.04
C ASP A 290 8.07 -4.42 -27.81
N ARG A 291 6.90 -3.94 -28.25
CA ARG A 291 5.62 -4.65 -28.12
C ARG A 291 5.60 -6.01 -28.82
N VAL A 292 6.16 -6.06 -30.04
CA VAL A 292 6.17 -7.27 -30.88
C VAL A 292 7.07 -8.33 -30.25
N GLY A 293 8.30 -7.95 -29.87
CA GLY A 293 9.21 -8.85 -29.18
C GLY A 293 8.62 -9.30 -27.85
N THR A 294 7.98 -8.41 -27.09
CA THR A 294 7.31 -8.74 -25.83
C THR A 294 6.21 -9.78 -26.04
N LEU A 295 5.37 -9.63 -27.06
CA LEU A 295 4.35 -10.64 -27.41
C LEU A 295 4.97 -11.99 -27.77
N ASN A 296 6.07 -12.01 -28.53
CA ASN A 296 6.77 -13.24 -28.87
C ASN A 296 7.35 -13.91 -27.63
N TYR A 297 7.90 -13.12 -26.69
CA TYR A 297 8.37 -13.63 -25.41
C TYR A 297 7.24 -14.25 -24.58
N LEU A 298 6.05 -13.64 -24.57
CA LEU A 298 4.87 -14.20 -23.90
C LEU A 298 4.44 -15.57 -24.46
N GLU A 299 4.75 -15.90 -25.72
CA GLU A 299 4.51 -17.25 -26.27
C GLU A 299 5.33 -18.32 -25.55
N GLU A 300 6.53 -17.99 -25.07
CA GLU A 300 7.46 -18.89 -24.37
C GLU A 300 7.06 -19.13 -22.90
N LEU A 301 6.26 -18.23 -22.30
CA LEU A 301 5.86 -18.31 -20.90
C LEU A 301 4.72 -19.31 -20.62
N SER A 302 4.63 -19.79 -19.38
CA SER A 302 3.49 -20.56 -18.89
C SER A 302 2.19 -19.73 -18.92
N TRP A 303 1.03 -20.40 -18.94
CA TRP A 303 -0.28 -19.73 -19.02
C TRP A 303 -0.53 -18.72 -17.89
N VAL A 304 -0.19 -19.09 -16.65
CA VAL A 304 -0.45 -18.25 -15.46
C VAL A 304 0.31 -16.93 -15.59
N ASN A 305 1.61 -16.98 -15.88
CA ASN A 305 2.47 -15.80 -16.01
C ASN A 305 2.06 -14.96 -17.23
N ARG A 306 1.71 -15.61 -18.34
CA ARG A 306 1.31 -14.93 -19.57
C ARG A 306 0.11 -14.01 -19.38
N SER A 307 -0.90 -14.43 -18.61
CA SER A 307 -2.13 -13.65 -18.44
C SER A 307 -1.93 -12.34 -17.67
N GLY A 308 -1.04 -12.33 -16.67
CA GLY A 308 -0.73 -11.13 -15.88
C GLY A 308 -0.09 -10.03 -16.71
N TYR A 309 0.79 -10.41 -17.64
CA TYR A 309 1.52 -9.48 -18.50
C TYR A 309 0.78 -9.06 -19.77
N LEU A 310 -0.09 -9.93 -20.30
CA LEU A 310 -0.82 -9.64 -21.54
C LEU A 310 -1.84 -8.52 -21.37
N PHE A 311 -2.43 -8.38 -20.17
CA PHE A 311 -3.40 -7.32 -19.88
C PHE A 311 -2.80 -5.90 -19.98
N PRO A 312 -1.79 -5.51 -19.18
CA PRO A 312 -1.23 -4.16 -19.22
C PRO A 312 -0.60 -3.82 -20.58
N LEU A 313 0.00 -4.80 -21.26
CA LEU A 313 0.52 -4.61 -22.62
C LEU A 313 -0.59 -4.21 -23.61
N MET A 314 -1.72 -4.93 -23.60
CA MET A 314 -2.83 -4.62 -24.51
C MET A 314 -3.52 -3.31 -24.14
N GLU A 315 -3.63 -2.98 -22.85
CA GLU A 315 -4.18 -1.71 -22.38
C GLU A 315 -3.37 -0.53 -22.94
N ASN A 316 -2.06 -0.49 -22.70
CA ASN A 316 -1.19 0.58 -23.21
C ASN A 316 -1.20 0.64 -24.75
N TRP A 317 -1.18 -0.51 -25.43
CA TRP A 317 -1.14 -0.52 -26.90
C TRP A 317 -2.45 -0.01 -27.51
N VAL A 318 -3.60 -0.37 -26.93
CA VAL A 318 -4.91 0.15 -27.37
C VAL A 318 -5.00 1.65 -27.15
N GLU A 319 -4.38 2.22 -26.12
CA GLU A 319 -4.37 3.67 -25.91
C GLU A 319 -3.56 4.42 -26.98
N GLU A 320 -2.46 3.83 -27.44
CA GLU A 320 -1.55 4.47 -28.39
C GLU A 320 -1.90 4.23 -29.86
N ASP A 321 -2.07 2.96 -30.27
CA ASP A 321 -2.33 2.58 -31.66
C ASP A 321 -3.08 1.25 -31.74
N VAL A 322 -4.41 1.33 -31.86
CA VAL A 322 -5.27 0.14 -31.95
C VAL A 322 -5.17 -0.58 -33.29
N ASP A 323 -4.82 0.12 -34.36
CA ASP A 323 -4.68 -0.49 -35.69
C ASP A 323 -3.47 -1.42 -35.71
N ASP A 324 -2.32 -0.91 -35.24
CA ASP A 324 -1.10 -1.68 -35.08
C ASP A 324 -1.29 -2.86 -34.11
N ALA A 325 -2.01 -2.65 -33.01
CA ALA A 325 -2.33 -3.70 -32.05
C ALA A 325 -3.17 -4.83 -32.69
N LEU A 326 -4.22 -4.47 -33.45
CA LEU A 326 -5.09 -5.43 -34.13
C LEU A 326 -4.33 -6.22 -35.19
N ASP A 327 -3.54 -5.55 -36.02
CA ASP A 327 -2.74 -6.19 -37.07
C ASP A 327 -1.72 -7.16 -36.45
N THR A 328 -1.03 -6.72 -35.38
CA THR A 328 -0.03 -7.56 -34.71
C THR A 328 -0.67 -8.76 -34.04
N VAL A 329 -1.73 -8.58 -33.26
CA VAL A 329 -2.44 -9.69 -32.61
C VAL A 329 -3.00 -10.66 -33.65
N SER A 330 -3.52 -10.16 -34.78
CA SER A 330 -3.98 -10.99 -35.90
C SER A 330 -2.87 -11.88 -36.48
N ALA A 331 -1.65 -11.36 -36.54
CA ALA A 331 -0.49 -12.03 -37.12
C ALA A 331 0.12 -13.13 -36.21
N LEU A 332 -0.24 -13.17 -34.91
CA LEU A 332 0.25 -14.18 -33.98
C LEU A 332 -0.03 -15.60 -34.47
N THR A 333 0.99 -16.46 -34.46
CA THR A 333 0.87 -17.83 -34.99
C THR A 333 0.23 -18.78 -33.96
N ASN A 334 0.48 -18.55 -32.67
CA ASN A 334 -0.11 -19.33 -31.59
C ASN A 334 -1.61 -18.99 -31.45
N GLN A 335 -2.49 -19.91 -31.84
CA GLN A 335 -3.93 -19.69 -31.85
C GLN A 335 -4.51 -19.36 -30.46
N THR A 336 -3.98 -19.97 -29.39
CA THR A 336 -4.43 -19.73 -28.03
C THR A 336 -4.03 -18.33 -27.56
N LEU A 337 -2.74 -17.96 -27.71
CA LEU A 337 -2.29 -16.60 -27.36
C LEU A 337 -3.06 -15.56 -28.18
N ARG A 338 -3.17 -15.75 -29.50
CA ARG A 338 -3.94 -14.86 -30.39
C ARG A 338 -5.37 -14.65 -29.90
N SER A 339 -6.09 -15.74 -29.58
CA SER A 339 -7.47 -15.65 -29.10
C SER A 339 -7.57 -14.88 -27.77
N ASN A 340 -6.60 -15.04 -26.88
CA ASN A 340 -6.59 -14.37 -25.59
C ASN A 340 -6.21 -12.89 -25.71
N ALA A 341 -5.17 -12.59 -26.49
CA ALA A 341 -4.75 -11.23 -26.81
C ALA A 341 -5.89 -10.45 -27.48
N PHE A 342 -6.60 -11.07 -28.44
CA PHE A 342 -7.81 -10.48 -29.01
C PHE A 342 -8.89 -10.23 -27.97
N GLY A 343 -9.15 -11.19 -27.07
CA GLY A 343 -10.16 -11.04 -26.03
C GLY A 343 -9.89 -9.83 -25.12
N ILE A 344 -8.62 -9.65 -24.73
CA ILE A 344 -8.17 -8.54 -23.89
C ILE A 344 -8.20 -7.22 -24.67
N LEU A 345 -7.54 -7.17 -25.83
CA LEU A 345 -7.49 -5.98 -26.70
C LEU A 345 -8.88 -5.45 -27.01
N LEU A 346 -9.80 -6.32 -27.43
CA LEU A 346 -11.17 -5.93 -27.76
C LEU A 346 -11.99 -5.55 -26.51
N GLY A 347 -11.64 -6.10 -25.34
CA GLY A 347 -12.18 -5.69 -24.05
C GLY A 347 -11.77 -4.25 -23.72
N GLU A 348 -10.48 -3.95 -23.81
CA GLU A 348 -9.95 -2.62 -23.52
C GLU A 348 -10.37 -1.56 -24.53
N TRP A 349 -10.38 -1.91 -25.81
CA TRP A 349 -10.87 -1.02 -26.86
C TRP A 349 -12.38 -0.75 -26.70
N GLY A 350 -13.16 -1.78 -26.36
CA GLY A 350 -14.59 -1.67 -26.05
C GLY A 350 -14.87 -0.84 -24.80
N ARG A 351 -13.97 -0.84 -23.82
CA ARG A 351 -14.07 -0.06 -22.59
C ARG A 351 -13.78 1.43 -22.83
N THR A 352 -12.70 1.72 -23.55
CA THR A 352 -12.21 3.10 -23.74
C THR A 352 -12.89 3.83 -24.90
N ARG A 353 -13.15 3.12 -26.01
CA ARG A 353 -13.69 3.71 -27.26
C ARG A 353 -14.84 2.87 -27.84
N PRO A 354 -15.92 2.63 -27.07
CA PRO A 354 -17.00 1.72 -27.45
C PRO A 354 -17.66 1.99 -28.81
N LEU A 355 -17.81 3.27 -29.20
CA LEU A 355 -18.46 3.64 -30.46
C LEU A 355 -17.59 3.33 -31.68
N GLU A 356 -16.28 3.57 -31.59
CA GLU A 356 -15.31 3.26 -32.64
C GLU A 356 -15.29 1.74 -32.93
N VAL A 357 -15.35 0.93 -31.86
CA VAL A 357 -15.42 -0.53 -31.99
C VAL A 357 -16.69 -0.99 -32.71
N LEU A 358 -17.83 -0.34 -32.46
CA LEU A 358 -19.08 -0.67 -33.16
C LEU A 358 -19.01 -0.33 -34.65
N GLU A 359 -18.39 0.80 -35.01
CA GLU A 359 -18.17 1.20 -36.40
C GLU A 359 -17.31 0.17 -37.14
N ARG A 360 -16.32 -0.40 -36.45
CA ARG A 360 -15.35 -1.37 -36.99
C ARG A 360 -15.70 -2.83 -36.68
N LEU A 361 -16.91 -3.12 -36.21
CA LEU A 361 -17.31 -4.46 -35.79
C LEU A 361 -17.21 -5.51 -36.92
N GLN A 362 -17.28 -5.08 -38.18
CA GLN A 362 -17.12 -5.97 -39.34
C GLN A 362 -15.67 -6.42 -39.56
N GLU A 363 -14.68 -5.69 -39.05
CA GLU A 363 -13.26 -6.03 -39.13
C GLU A 363 -12.88 -7.07 -38.07
N ILE A 364 -13.63 -7.09 -36.96
CA ILE A 364 -13.43 -8.05 -35.87
C ILE A 364 -13.79 -9.48 -36.35
N PRO A 365 -12.96 -10.50 -36.05
CA PRO A 365 -13.29 -11.88 -36.41
C PRO A 365 -14.63 -12.32 -35.82
N ARG A 366 -15.44 -13.03 -36.62
CA ARG A 366 -16.84 -13.35 -36.29
C ARG A 366 -17.02 -14.01 -34.92
N GLN A 367 -16.08 -14.85 -34.50
CA GLN A 367 -16.12 -15.55 -33.20
C GLN A 367 -15.97 -14.62 -31.98
N HIS A 368 -15.41 -13.42 -32.14
CA HIS A 368 -15.22 -12.46 -31.05
C HIS A 368 -16.30 -11.39 -30.99
N ARG A 369 -17.03 -11.12 -32.10
CA ARG A 369 -18.00 -10.03 -32.21
C ARG A 369 -19.04 -10.00 -31.10
N SER A 370 -19.58 -11.15 -30.70
CA SER A 370 -20.60 -11.21 -29.63
C SER A 370 -20.04 -10.75 -28.29
N VAL A 371 -18.85 -11.21 -27.92
CA VAL A 371 -18.18 -10.82 -26.67
C VAL A 371 -17.91 -9.31 -26.67
N VAL A 372 -17.41 -8.78 -27.79
CA VAL A 372 -17.15 -7.35 -27.95
C VAL A 372 -18.43 -6.52 -27.80
N VAL A 373 -19.50 -6.89 -28.50
CA VAL A 373 -20.78 -6.18 -28.41
C VAL A 373 -21.32 -6.22 -26.97
N LEU A 374 -21.25 -7.37 -26.29
CA LEU A 374 -21.70 -7.46 -24.90
C LEU A 374 -20.84 -6.62 -23.94
N ASN A 375 -19.53 -6.52 -24.17
CA ASN A 375 -18.64 -5.65 -23.39
C ASN A 375 -18.94 -4.17 -23.62
N ILE A 376 -19.20 -3.76 -24.86
CA ILE A 376 -19.62 -2.40 -25.22
C ILE A 376 -20.96 -2.08 -24.57
N VAL A 377 -21.94 -2.97 -24.66
CA VAL A 377 -23.26 -2.80 -24.04
C VAL A 377 -23.14 -2.70 -22.52
N ARG A 378 -22.25 -3.48 -21.89
CA ARG A 378 -22.01 -3.40 -20.44
C ARG A 378 -21.39 -2.05 -20.06
N THR A 379 -20.38 -1.60 -20.81
CA THR A 379 -19.65 -0.36 -20.53
C THR A 379 -20.54 0.86 -20.74
N LEU A 380 -21.20 0.93 -21.89
CA LEU A 380 -22.14 2.01 -22.20
C LEU A 380 -23.38 1.94 -21.30
N GLY A 381 -23.90 0.76 -20.96
CA GLY A 381 -25.09 0.64 -20.12
C GLY A 381 -24.89 1.21 -18.71
N ALA A 382 -23.69 1.06 -18.14
CA ALA A 382 -23.35 1.64 -16.85
C ALA A 382 -23.11 3.17 -16.93
N ASN A 383 -22.42 3.64 -17.98
CA ASN A 383 -21.94 5.03 -18.04
C ASN A 383 -22.81 5.98 -18.89
N ASN A 384 -23.49 5.47 -19.90
CA ASN A 384 -24.27 6.22 -20.88
C ASN A 384 -25.44 5.35 -21.44
N PRO A 385 -26.45 5.05 -20.62
CA PRO A 385 -27.54 4.15 -21.01
C PRO A 385 -28.38 4.67 -22.19
N ASP A 386 -28.53 5.99 -22.33
CA ASP A 386 -29.25 6.62 -23.46
C ASP A 386 -28.61 6.27 -24.80
N GLU A 387 -27.28 6.19 -24.84
CA GLU A 387 -26.55 5.79 -26.05
C GLU A 387 -26.80 4.32 -26.41
N VAL A 388 -26.88 3.43 -25.41
CA VAL A 388 -27.26 2.03 -25.66
C VAL A 388 -28.67 1.95 -26.21
N LEU A 389 -29.63 2.70 -25.65
CA LEU A 389 -31.01 2.74 -26.15
C LEU A 389 -31.08 3.18 -27.61
N ARG A 390 -30.30 4.21 -27.99
CA ARG A 390 -30.17 4.68 -29.38
C ARG A 390 -29.63 3.59 -30.30
N LEU A 391 -28.63 2.84 -29.85
CA LEU A 391 -27.96 1.79 -30.62
C LEU A 391 -28.72 0.46 -30.64
N LEU A 392 -29.62 0.23 -29.67
CA LEU A 392 -30.26 -1.05 -29.42
C LEU A 392 -30.92 -1.67 -30.66
N PRO A 393 -31.68 -0.93 -31.51
CA PRO A 393 -32.26 -1.51 -32.73
C PRO A 393 -31.20 -2.08 -33.68
N SER A 394 -30.08 -1.36 -33.86
CA SER A 394 -28.97 -1.78 -34.71
C SER A 394 -28.24 -2.99 -34.13
N LEU A 395 -28.00 -2.99 -32.81
CA LEU A 395 -27.37 -4.12 -32.12
C LEU A 395 -28.22 -5.40 -32.22
N LYS A 396 -29.55 -5.29 -32.06
CA LYS A 396 -30.49 -6.41 -32.15
C LYS A 396 -30.66 -6.95 -33.58
N ALA A 397 -30.38 -6.13 -34.60
CA ALA A 397 -30.40 -6.53 -36.00
C ALA A 397 -29.14 -7.28 -36.45
N MET A 398 -28.11 -7.37 -35.60
CA MET A 398 -26.85 -8.03 -35.97
C MET A 398 -27.03 -9.55 -36.18
N PRO A 399 -26.39 -10.13 -37.22
CA PRO A 399 -26.44 -11.58 -37.45
C PRO A 399 -25.81 -12.37 -36.30
N GLY A 400 -26.55 -13.28 -35.66
CA GLY A 400 -26.02 -14.10 -34.57
C GLY A 400 -26.97 -14.31 -33.38
N ALA A 401 -28.15 -13.69 -33.37
CA ALA A 401 -29.27 -13.99 -32.47
C ALA A 401 -28.94 -13.96 -30.96
N PHE A 402 -28.11 -13.02 -30.51
CA PHE A 402 -27.88 -12.75 -29.08
C PHE A 402 -28.67 -11.51 -28.58
N THR A 403 -29.85 -11.30 -29.17
CA THR A 403 -30.78 -10.20 -28.86
C THR A 403 -31.14 -10.18 -27.38
N HIS A 404 -31.47 -11.34 -26.81
CA HIS A 404 -31.85 -11.47 -25.41
C HIS A 404 -30.66 -11.20 -24.48
N GLU A 405 -29.45 -11.60 -24.89
CA GLU A 405 -28.22 -11.35 -24.16
C GLU A 405 -27.87 -9.86 -24.16
N ILE A 406 -28.03 -9.15 -25.28
CA ILE A 406 -27.82 -7.69 -25.35
C ILE A 406 -28.77 -7.00 -24.37
N GLU A 407 -30.08 -7.29 -24.43
CA GLU A 407 -31.05 -6.67 -23.53
C GLU A 407 -30.74 -6.98 -22.07
N ARG A 408 -30.39 -8.24 -21.77
CA ARG A 408 -30.05 -8.65 -20.40
C ARG A 408 -28.80 -7.93 -19.90
N THR A 409 -27.74 -7.91 -20.69
CA THR A 409 -26.48 -7.24 -20.33
C THR A 409 -26.69 -5.73 -20.18
N PHE A 410 -27.50 -5.11 -21.04
CA PHE A 410 -27.87 -3.71 -20.91
C PHE A 410 -28.62 -3.45 -19.61
N VAL A 411 -29.70 -4.19 -19.33
CA VAL A 411 -30.48 -4.02 -18.11
C VAL A 411 -29.62 -4.22 -16.86
N TYR A 412 -28.73 -5.21 -16.87
CA TYR A 412 -27.89 -5.54 -15.70
C TYR A 412 -26.84 -4.45 -15.43
N SER A 413 -26.23 -3.89 -16.47
CA SER A 413 -25.28 -2.79 -16.33
C SER A 413 -25.96 -1.47 -16.00
N TRP A 414 -27.14 -1.23 -16.55
CA TRP A 414 -27.92 -0.04 -16.24
C TRP A 414 -28.45 -0.07 -14.80
N SER A 415 -28.88 -1.25 -14.31
CA SER A 415 -29.46 -1.38 -12.97
C SER A 415 -28.47 -1.15 -11.84
N SER A 416 -27.17 -1.38 -12.05
CA SER A 416 -26.15 -1.10 -11.02
C SER A 416 -25.96 0.40 -10.75
N THR A 417 -26.37 1.27 -11.68
CA THR A 417 -26.20 2.73 -11.56
C THR A 417 -27.54 3.44 -11.42
N PHE A 418 -28.56 3.03 -12.20
CA PHE A 418 -29.88 3.65 -12.23
C PHE A 418 -31.02 2.61 -12.16
N PRO A 419 -31.14 1.86 -11.05
CA PRO A 419 -32.06 0.73 -10.92
C PRO A 419 -33.53 1.09 -11.20
N ALA A 420 -33.98 2.28 -10.78
CA ALA A 420 -35.35 2.73 -11.01
C ALA A 420 -35.66 2.97 -12.51
N GLN A 421 -34.69 3.46 -13.29
CA GLN A 421 -34.86 3.68 -14.73
C GLN A 421 -34.81 2.37 -15.49
N ALA A 422 -33.86 1.49 -15.15
CA ALA A 422 -33.77 0.15 -15.71
C ALA A 422 -35.07 -0.65 -15.44
N LEU A 423 -35.65 -0.53 -14.25
CA LEU A 423 -36.93 -1.14 -13.90
C LEU A 423 -38.06 -0.63 -14.79
N ALA A 424 -38.17 0.69 -14.98
CA ALA A 424 -39.18 1.28 -15.85
C ALA A 424 -39.04 0.75 -17.28
N TRP A 425 -37.81 0.68 -17.79
CA TRP A 425 -37.52 0.15 -19.12
C TRP A 425 -37.95 -1.31 -19.27
N VAL A 426 -37.60 -2.19 -18.31
CA VAL A 426 -37.98 -3.61 -18.34
C VAL A 426 -39.50 -3.77 -18.37
N LYS A 427 -40.23 -2.97 -17.58
CA LYS A 427 -41.69 -3.01 -17.53
C LYS A 427 -42.35 -2.58 -18.85
N GLU A 428 -41.75 -1.63 -19.55
CA GLU A 428 -42.29 -1.08 -20.79
C GLU A 428 -41.92 -1.93 -22.02
N HIS A 429 -40.71 -2.47 -22.07
CA HIS A 429 -40.13 -3.06 -23.29
C HIS A 429 -40.11 -4.58 -23.31
N ILE A 430 -40.28 -5.25 -22.17
CA ILE A 430 -40.25 -6.72 -22.09
C ILE A 430 -41.64 -7.25 -21.76
N ALA A 431 -42.09 -8.26 -22.51
CA ALA A 431 -43.44 -8.81 -22.41
C ALA A 431 -43.76 -9.29 -20.97
N PRO A 432 -44.91 -8.88 -20.38
CA PRO A 432 -45.28 -9.17 -18.99
C PRO A 432 -45.18 -10.63 -18.55
N GLU A 433 -45.53 -11.56 -19.45
CA GLU A 433 -45.60 -13.00 -19.15
C GLU A 433 -44.33 -13.77 -19.55
N SER A 434 -43.26 -13.07 -19.93
CA SER A 434 -42.03 -13.73 -20.40
C SER A 434 -41.09 -14.08 -19.23
N ARG A 435 -40.54 -15.31 -19.25
CA ARG A 435 -39.47 -15.72 -18.30
C ARG A 435 -38.25 -14.80 -18.33
N GLN A 436 -38.02 -14.13 -19.46
CA GLN A 436 -36.94 -13.15 -19.59
C GLN A 436 -37.20 -11.93 -18.70
N ARG A 437 -38.46 -11.45 -18.65
CA ARG A 437 -38.86 -10.36 -17.77
C ARG A 437 -38.62 -10.71 -16.31
N ASP A 438 -39.03 -11.90 -15.88
CA ASP A 438 -38.89 -12.32 -14.48
C ASP A 438 -37.41 -12.31 -14.04
N ARG A 439 -36.50 -12.81 -14.89
CA ARG A 439 -35.05 -12.79 -14.64
C ARG A 439 -34.44 -11.39 -14.64
N MET A 440 -34.96 -10.50 -15.50
CA MET A 440 -34.51 -9.11 -15.53
C MET A 440 -35.01 -8.36 -14.30
N LEU A 441 -36.29 -8.52 -13.94
CA LEU A 441 -36.88 -7.92 -12.76
C LEU A 441 -36.18 -8.37 -11.49
N SER A 442 -35.89 -9.66 -11.32
CA SER A 442 -35.17 -10.14 -10.14
C SER A 442 -33.82 -9.44 -9.99
N ARG A 443 -33.03 -9.36 -11.08
CA ARG A 443 -31.74 -8.65 -11.04
C ARG A 443 -31.89 -7.16 -10.75
N VAL A 444 -32.80 -6.46 -11.43
CA VAL A 444 -33.00 -5.02 -11.21
C VAL A 444 -33.50 -4.74 -9.79
N LEU A 445 -34.39 -5.58 -9.25
CA LEU A 445 -34.92 -5.44 -7.91
C LEU A 445 -33.86 -5.70 -6.84
N SER A 446 -32.93 -6.64 -7.06
CA SER A 446 -31.77 -6.81 -6.18
C SER A 446 -30.92 -5.54 -6.11
N GLU A 447 -30.54 -4.96 -7.27
CA GLU A 447 -29.79 -3.68 -7.29
C GLU A 447 -30.62 -2.53 -6.69
N TYR A 448 -31.94 -2.51 -6.94
CA TYR A 448 -32.80 -1.47 -6.40
C TYR A 448 -32.93 -1.56 -4.88
N ALA A 449 -32.88 -2.78 -4.32
CA ALA A 449 -32.94 -3.03 -2.89
C ALA A 449 -31.79 -2.36 -2.14
N LEU A 450 -30.59 -2.32 -2.74
CA LEU A 450 -29.40 -1.72 -2.13
C LEU A 450 -29.52 -0.20 -1.94
N VAL A 451 -30.35 0.46 -2.75
CA VAL A 451 -30.53 1.93 -2.72
C VAL A 451 -31.86 2.34 -2.09
N GLN A 452 -32.96 1.65 -2.40
CA GLN A 452 -34.31 1.97 -1.90
C GLN A 452 -35.06 0.68 -1.53
N PRO A 453 -34.66 0.01 -0.42
CA PRO A 453 -35.16 -1.31 -0.03
C PRO A 453 -36.68 -1.40 0.05
N GLN A 454 -37.32 -0.43 0.70
CA GLN A 454 -38.78 -0.38 0.83
C GLN A 454 -39.50 -0.28 -0.53
N LYS A 455 -39.00 0.59 -1.43
CA LYS A 455 -39.61 0.76 -2.74
C LYS A 455 -39.36 -0.44 -3.66
N ALA A 456 -38.19 -1.06 -3.57
CA ALA A 456 -37.91 -2.31 -4.27
C ALA A 456 -38.88 -3.42 -3.82
N MET A 457 -39.13 -3.54 -2.51
CA MET A 457 -40.10 -4.49 -1.97
C MET A 457 -41.53 -4.22 -2.45
N GLU A 458 -41.98 -2.97 -2.41
CA GLU A 458 -43.30 -2.57 -2.92
C GLU A 458 -43.48 -2.94 -4.40
N VAL A 459 -42.46 -2.66 -5.22
CA VAL A 459 -42.47 -3.04 -6.64
C VAL A 459 -42.49 -4.56 -6.78
N ALA A 460 -41.63 -5.27 -6.06
CA ALA A 460 -41.52 -6.73 -6.13
C ALA A 460 -42.87 -7.40 -5.84
N ILE A 461 -43.60 -6.95 -4.82
CA ILE A 461 -44.93 -7.45 -4.47
C ILE A 461 -45.95 -7.11 -5.57
N SER A 462 -45.88 -5.92 -6.17
CA SER A 462 -46.84 -5.49 -7.19
C SER A 462 -46.62 -6.12 -8.56
N GLU A 463 -45.38 -6.49 -8.89
CA GLU A 463 -44.97 -7.00 -10.20
C GLU A 463 -44.87 -8.52 -10.26
N ASP A 464 -44.99 -9.22 -9.14
CA ASP A 464 -44.91 -10.68 -9.08
C ASP A 464 -46.08 -11.32 -9.86
N PRO A 465 -45.82 -11.89 -11.05
CA PRO A 465 -46.89 -12.38 -11.91
C PRO A 465 -47.50 -13.68 -11.37
N ASN A 466 -46.85 -14.37 -10.42
CA ASN A 466 -47.35 -15.63 -9.88
C ASN A 466 -46.74 -15.97 -8.51
N PRO A 467 -47.22 -15.35 -7.42
CA PRO A 467 -46.71 -15.65 -6.07
C PRO A 467 -46.95 -17.12 -5.65
N SER A 468 -47.79 -17.88 -6.36
CA SER A 468 -48.19 -19.24 -6.00
C SER A 468 -47.49 -20.34 -6.80
N ARG A 469 -46.53 -20.02 -7.70
CA ARG A 469 -45.87 -21.03 -8.55
C ARG A 469 -44.80 -21.87 -7.86
N GLY A 470 -44.55 -21.65 -6.57
CA GLY A 470 -43.48 -22.34 -5.82
C GLY A 470 -42.07 -21.93 -6.24
N GLU A 471 -41.93 -21.01 -7.20
CA GLU A 471 -40.69 -20.28 -7.44
C GLU A 471 -40.59 -19.17 -6.39
N LEU A 472 -39.38 -18.93 -5.88
CA LEU A 472 -39.10 -17.84 -4.95
C LEU A 472 -39.48 -16.51 -5.62
N GLY A 473 -40.58 -15.91 -5.16
CA GLY A 473 -41.16 -14.70 -5.77
C GLY A 473 -40.20 -13.51 -5.78
N LEU A 474 -40.56 -12.44 -6.50
CA LEU A 474 -39.67 -11.26 -6.67
C LEU A 474 -39.24 -10.64 -5.33
N ALA A 475 -40.10 -10.70 -4.31
CA ALA A 475 -39.81 -10.21 -2.96
C ALA A 475 -38.64 -10.94 -2.30
N HIS A 476 -38.47 -12.24 -2.57
CA HIS A 476 -37.34 -13.00 -2.03
C HIS A 476 -36.01 -12.47 -2.57
N TRP A 477 -35.91 -12.11 -3.85
CA TRP A 477 -34.68 -11.54 -4.44
C TRP A 477 -34.28 -10.18 -3.85
N VAL A 478 -35.26 -9.41 -3.36
CA VAL A 478 -35.00 -8.16 -2.61
C VAL A 478 -34.36 -8.50 -1.27
N ILE A 479 -34.93 -9.46 -0.52
CA ILE A 479 -34.41 -9.88 0.78
C ILE A 479 -33.01 -10.51 0.64
N ASP A 480 -32.83 -11.44 -0.30
CA ASP A 480 -31.54 -12.10 -0.55
C ASP A 480 -30.44 -11.08 -0.90
N SER A 481 -30.76 -10.07 -1.71
CA SER A 481 -29.81 -9.01 -2.03
C SER A 481 -29.38 -8.22 -0.79
N LEU A 482 -30.30 -7.94 0.13
CA LEU A 482 -29.97 -7.23 1.38
C LEU A 482 -29.13 -8.09 2.33
N ILE A 483 -29.43 -9.39 2.43
CA ILE A 483 -28.63 -10.35 3.23
C ILE A 483 -27.20 -10.42 2.70
N ASN A 484 -27.03 -10.56 1.38
CA ASN A 484 -25.72 -10.72 0.75
C ASN A 484 -24.87 -9.44 0.71
N ASN A 485 -25.45 -8.29 1.07
CA ASN A 485 -24.75 -7.00 1.18
C ASN A 485 -24.75 -6.46 2.62
N ASP A 486 -24.86 -7.36 3.61
CA ASP A 486 -24.78 -7.06 5.05
C ASP A 486 -25.80 -6.01 5.55
N GLN A 487 -26.97 -5.93 4.91
CA GLN A 487 -28.10 -5.07 5.31
C GLN A 487 -29.17 -5.87 6.08
N LEU A 488 -28.74 -6.75 6.99
CA LEU A 488 -29.58 -7.74 7.66
C LEU A 488 -30.75 -7.14 8.45
N ASP A 489 -30.51 -6.04 9.19
CA ASP A 489 -31.58 -5.35 9.92
C ASP A 489 -32.69 -4.83 8.99
N THR A 490 -32.30 -4.35 7.80
CA THR A 490 -33.26 -3.89 6.79
C THR A 490 -34.03 -5.07 6.21
N ALA A 491 -33.34 -6.17 5.91
CA ALA A 491 -33.98 -7.41 5.44
C ALA A 491 -35.04 -7.90 6.45
N ILE A 492 -34.70 -7.97 7.74
CA ILE A 492 -35.61 -8.35 8.82
C ILE A 492 -36.83 -7.44 8.87
N GLY A 493 -36.65 -6.11 8.77
CA GLY A 493 -37.75 -5.14 8.77
C GLY A 493 -38.72 -5.29 7.59
N LEU A 494 -38.28 -5.86 6.47
CA LEU A 494 -39.10 -6.08 5.28
C LEU A 494 -39.81 -7.44 5.26
N LEU A 495 -39.41 -8.39 6.10
CA LEU A 495 -39.93 -9.77 6.09
C LEU A 495 -41.46 -9.84 6.24
N GLU A 496 -42.06 -8.96 7.03
CA GLU A 496 -43.50 -8.93 7.25
C GLU A 496 -44.30 -8.63 5.96
N GLN A 497 -43.67 -7.94 5.00
CA GLN A 497 -44.25 -7.57 3.71
C GLN A 497 -44.21 -8.72 2.71
N VAL A 498 -43.37 -9.73 2.91
CA VAL A 498 -43.25 -10.89 2.02
C VAL A 498 -44.60 -11.64 1.99
N PRO A 499 -45.13 -11.96 0.78
CA PRO A 499 -46.36 -12.73 0.63
C PRO A 499 -46.30 -14.05 1.41
N LYS A 500 -47.42 -14.43 2.04
CA LYS A 500 -47.47 -15.58 2.97
C LYS A 500 -46.92 -16.88 2.36
N ASP A 501 -47.24 -17.15 1.09
CA ASP A 501 -46.82 -18.37 0.39
C ASP A 501 -45.29 -18.49 0.25
N ASN A 502 -44.57 -17.36 0.24
CA ASN A 502 -43.10 -17.28 0.10
C ASN A 502 -42.39 -16.93 1.41
N ARG A 503 -43.16 -16.71 2.48
CA ARG A 503 -42.63 -16.16 3.73
C ARG A 503 -41.73 -17.16 4.43
N THR A 504 -42.15 -18.40 4.56
CA THR A 504 -41.43 -19.43 5.33
C THR A 504 -40.01 -19.68 4.79
N SER A 505 -39.83 -19.77 3.46
CA SER A 505 -38.50 -19.91 2.86
C SER A 505 -37.65 -18.66 3.08
N THR A 506 -38.21 -17.48 2.80
CA THR A 506 -37.50 -16.20 2.95
C THR A 506 -37.06 -15.94 4.40
N TYR A 507 -37.88 -16.34 5.38
CA TYR A 507 -37.49 -16.30 6.79
C TYR A 507 -36.33 -17.25 7.07
N ALA A 508 -36.34 -18.46 6.49
CA ALA A 508 -35.28 -19.43 6.68
C ALA A 508 -33.93 -18.93 6.14
N ASP A 509 -33.92 -18.25 4.99
CA ASP A 509 -32.68 -17.69 4.41
C ASP A 509 -32.08 -16.59 5.30
N VAL A 510 -32.92 -15.69 5.83
CA VAL A 510 -32.49 -14.67 6.81
C VAL A 510 -31.97 -15.34 8.09
N ALA A 511 -32.67 -16.38 8.55
CA ALA A 511 -32.30 -17.11 9.75
C ALA A 511 -30.98 -17.88 9.60
N GLU A 512 -30.67 -18.41 8.43
CA GLU A 512 -29.38 -19.03 8.13
C GLU A 512 -28.23 -18.05 8.35
N LYS A 513 -28.28 -16.86 7.74
CA LYS A 513 -27.27 -15.80 7.95
C LYS A 513 -27.15 -15.40 9.42
N LEU A 514 -28.28 -15.25 10.12
CA LEU A 514 -28.29 -14.93 11.56
C LEU A 514 -27.60 -16.01 12.40
N VAL A 515 -27.78 -17.30 12.08
CA VAL A 515 -27.07 -18.38 12.79
C VAL A 515 -25.56 -18.29 12.55
N LEU A 516 -25.11 -18.02 11.32
CA LEU A 516 -23.69 -17.85 11.01
C LEU A 516 -23.06 -16.67 11.75
N GLU A 517 -23.84 -15.65 12.10
CA GLU A 517 -23.44 -14.53 12.95
C GLU A 517 -23.61 -14.80 14.46
N GLY A 518 -24.05 -16.00 14.85
CA GLY A 518 -24.27 -16.40 16.24
C GLY A 518 -25.54 -15.82 16.88
N GLN A 519 -26.45 -15.26 16.10
CA GLN A 519 -27.67 -14.59 16.55
C GLN A 519 -28.87 -15.55 16.76
N PHE A 520 -28.64 -16.66 17.47
CA PHE A 520 -29.66 -17.71 17.67
C PHE A 520 -30.97 -17.22 18.31
N GLU A 521 -30.91 -16.25 19.23
CA GLU A 521 -32.10 -15.72 19.90
C GLU A 521 -33.02 -14.97 18.93
N VAL A 522 -32.44 -14.30 17.93
CA VAL A 522 -33.19 -13.63 16.86
C VAL A 522 -33.87 -14.67 15.97
N VAL A 523 -33.18 -15.75 15.63
CA VAL A 523 -33.72 -16.88 14.85
C VAL A 523 -34.90 -17.54 15.57
N MET A 524 -34.84 -17.69 16.89
CA MET A 524 -35.95 -18.20 17.70
C MET A 524 -37.13 -17.23 17.68
N SER A 525 -36.88 -15.93 17.87
CA SER A 525 -37.92 -14.89 17.83
C SER A 525 -38.60 -14.83 16.45
N MET A 526 -37.83 -14.97 15.37
CA MET A 526 -38.34 -15.03 14.00
C MET A 526 -39.22 -16.26 13.76
N SER A 527 -38.89 -17.41 14.36
CA SER A 527 -39.72 -18.62 14.25
C SER A 527 -41.14 -18.42 14.81
N GLU A 528 -41.31 -17.48 15.75
CA GLU A 528 -42.62 -17.15 16.30
C GLU A 528 -43.52 -16.43 15.29
N MET A 529 -42.92 -15.70 14.35
CA MET A 529 -43.61 -15.00 13.25
C MET A 529 -44.01 -15.95 12.11
N VAL A 530 -43.41 -17.13 12.04
CA VAL A 530 -43.78 -18.20 11.11
C VAL A 530 -45.04 -18.91 11.63
N PRO A 531 -46.06 -19.17 10.78
CA PRO A 531 -47.23 -19.94 11.18
C PRO A 531 -46.85 -21.26 11.86
N GLU A 532 -47.55 -21.63 12.92
CA GLU A 532 -47.20 -22.82 13.72
C GLU A 532 -47.10 -24.10 12.87
N SER A 533 -47.96 -24.23 11.85
CA SER A 533 -47.94 -25.35 10.89
C SER A 533 -46.65 -25.44 10.08
N ASP A 534 -45.94 -24.33 9.91
CA ASP A 534 -44.82 -24.18 8.99
C ASP A 534 -43.49 -24.07 9.73
N ARG A 535 -43.48 -23.96 11.06
CA ARG A 535 -42.25 -23.84 11.88
C ARG A 535 -41.29 -25.01 11.69
N ALA A 536 -41.81 -26.24 11.55
CA ALA A 536 -40.97 -27.40 11.24
C ALA A 536 -40.31 -27.28 9.86
N VAL A 537 -41.04 -26.75 8.87
CA VAL A 537 -40.48 -26.48 7.52
C VAL A 537 -39.38 -25.42 7.61
N TYR A 538 -39.63 -24.33 8.34
CA TYR A 538 -38.66 -23.27 8.60
C TYR A 538 -37.36 -23.80 9.23
N PHE A 539 -37.44 -24.49 10.38
CA PHE A 539 -36.23 -24.97 11.05
C PHE A 539 -35.47 -26.01 10.23
N ARG A 540 -36.17 -26.85 9.45
CA ARG A 540 -35.51 -27.77 8.51
C ARG A 540 -34.75 -27.02 7.44
N ALA A 541 -35.34 -25.99 6.84
CA ALA A 541 -34.67 -25.18 5.83
C ALA A 541 -33.42 -24.50 6.41
N VAL A 542 -33.50 -23.91 7.61
CA VAL A 542 -32.33 -23.32 8.30
C VAL A 542 -31.24 -24.35 8.57
N VAL A 543 -31.59 -25.52 9.12
CA VAL A 543 -30.62 -26.59 9.39
C VAL A 543 -30.00 -27.13 8.11
N GLN A 544 -30.78 -27.25 7.04
CA GLN A 544 -30.30 -27.71 5.74
C GLN A 544 -29.30 -26.72 5.12
N GLY A 545 -29.57 -25.41 5.18
CA GLY A 545 -28.63 -24.39 4.72
C GLY A 545 -27.30 -24.42 5.49
N LEU A 546 -27.38 -24.56 6.82
CA LEU A 546 -26.21 -24.64 7.70
C LEU A 546 -25.40 -25.93 7.56
N SER A 547 -25.98 -26.99 7.00
CA SER A 547 -25.34 -28.31 6.99
C SER A 547 -24.00 -28.36 6.26
N ASN A 548 -23.77 -27.44 5.32
CA ASN A 548 -22.52 -27.32 4.57
C ASN A 548 -21.46 -26.43 5.24
N SER A 549 -21.80 -25.73 6.33
CA SER A 549 -20.93 -24.70 6.93
C SER A 549 -20.39 -25.10 8.30
N ASN A 550 -21.26 -25.44 9.27
CA ASN A 550 -20.85 -25.71 10.64
C ASN A 550 -21.78 -26.66 11.41
N SER A 551 -21.32 -27.90 11.65
CA SER A 551 -22.05 -28.90 12.42
C SER A 551 -22.32 -28.50 13.88
N SER A 552 -21.48 -27.66 14.48
CA SER A 552 -21.67 -27.19 15.86
C SER A 552 -22.84 -26.20 15.98
N ASP A 553 -23.01 -25.33 14.98
CA ASP A 553 -24.10 -24.34 14.98
C ASP A 553 -25.44 -25.02 14.76
N VAL A 554 -25.48 -26.06 13.92
CA VAL A 554 -26.66 -26.92 13.75
C VAL A 554 -27.08 -27.55 15.08
N LEU A 555 -26.15 -28.13 15.85
CA LEU A 555 -26.46 -28.73 17.16
C LEU A 555 -26.99 -27.69 18.14
N THR A 556 -26.38 -26.51 18.15
CA THR A 556 -26.77 -25.40 19.03
C THR A 556 -28.17 -24.92 18.69
N LEU A 557 -28.49 -24.78 17.40
CA LEU A 557 -29.80 -24.40 16.91
C LEU A 557 -30.86 -25.44 17.30
N VAL A 558 -30.61 -26.72 16.99
CA VAL A 558 -31.54 -27.83 17.29
C VAL A 558 -31.82 -27.92 18.79
N ALA A 559 -30.80 -27.78 19.64
CA ALA A 559 -30.97 -27.80 21.09
C ALA A 559 -31.89 -26.67 21.60
N LYS A 560 -31.90 -25.51 20.92
CA LYS A 560 -32.70 -24.33 21.27
C LYS A 560 -34.14 -24.39 20.77
N ILE A 561 -34.50 -25.30 19.86
CA ILE A 561 -35.89 -25.45 19.37
C ILE A 561 -36.80 -25.84 20.57
N PRO A 562 -37.80 -25.03 20.96
CA PRO A 562 -38.56 -25.28 22.18
C PRO A 562 -39.53 -26.46 22.08
N ASP A 563 -40.16 -26.63 20.92
CA ASP A 563 -41.13 -27.71 20.68
C ASP A 563 -40.43 -29.04 20.38
N ALA A 564 -40.64 -30.03 21.24
CA ALA A 564 -40.01 -31.35 21.11
C ALA A 564 -40.42 -32.11 19.82
N LYS A 565 -41.66 -31.94 19.35
CA LYS A 565 -42.13 -32.57 18.13
C LYS A 565 -41.47 -31.95 16.89
N ILE A 566 -41.33 -30.63 16.86
CA ILE A 566 -40.61 -29.92 15.79
C ILE A 566 -39.13 -30.31 15.82
N ARG A 567 -38.50 -30.30 17.00
CA ARG A 567 -37.11 -30.71 17.18
C ARG A 567 -36.87 -32.14 16.66
N SER A 568 -37.74 -33.09 17.04
CA SER A 568 -37.66 -34.47 16.57
C SER A 568 -37.84 -34.59 15.05
N ASP A 569 -38.80 -33.86 14.44
CA ASP A 569 -38.97 -33.84 12.97
C ASP A 569 -37.73 -33.29 12.26
N VAL A 570 -37.17 -32.18 12.76
CA VAL A 570 -35.95 -31.58 12.20
C VAL A 570 -34.79 -32.57 12.29
N VAL A 571 -34.57 -33.18 13.45
CA VAL A 571 -33.47 -34.14 13.65
C VAL A 571 -33.64 -35.36 12.75
N ASN A 572 -34.81 -36.01 12.73
CA ASN A 572 -35.06 -37.21 11.93
C ASN A 572 -34.95 -36.95 10.43
N ARG A 573 -35.40 -35.79 9.94
CA ARG A 573 -35.27 -35.43 8.52
C ARG A 573 -33.84 -35.07 8.15
N THR A 574 -33.14 -34.32 9.00
CA THR A 574 -31.74 -33.97 8.75
C THR A 574 -30.86 -35.23 8.76
N LEU A 575 -31.14 -36.17 9.67
CA LEU A 575 -30.62 -37.54 9.70
C LEU A 575 -30.77 -38.26 8.36
N GLU A 576 -31.96 -38.20 7.77
CA GLU A 576 -32.29 -38.93 6.55
C GLU A 576 -31.72 -38.26 5.29
N ASP A 577 -31.90 -36.94 5.16
CA ASP A 577 -31.64 -36.20 3.92
C ASP A 577 -30.16 -35.80 3.75
N THR A 578 -29.47 -35.48 4.84
CA THR A 578 -28.12 -34.92 4.79
C THR A 578 -27.05 -35.92 5.25
N TRP A 579 -27.40 -36.86 6.14
CA TRP A 579 -26.40 -37.71 6.82
C TRP A 579 -26.23 -39.09 6.17
N ALA A 580 -27.10 -39.49 5.25
CA ALA A 580 -26.93 -40.73 4.48
C ALA A 580 -25.75 -40.68 3.50
N THR A 581 -25.26 -39.49 3.15
CA THR A 581 -24.28 -39.30 2.07
C THR A 581 -22.93 -38.74 2.50
N GLU A 582 -22.78 -38.02 3.63
CA GLU A 582 -21.53 -37.30 3.94
C GLU A 582 -21.09 -37.31 5.43
N ARG A 583 -19.76 -37.33 5.67
CA ARG A 583 -19.08 -37.49 6.98
C ARG A 583 -18.88 -36.17 7.77
N TYR A 584 -19.89 -35.29 7.86
CA TYR A 584 -19.69 -33.96 8.47
C TYR A 584 -19.80 -33.91 10.01
N PHE A 585 -20.33 -34.95 10.64
CA PHE A 585 -20.49 -35.00 12.10
C PHE A 585 -19.59 -36.09 12.70
N THR A 586 -19.00 -35.79 13.86
CA THR A 586 -18.33 -36.78 14.70
C THR A 586 -19.36 -37.70 15.37
N GLU A 587 -18.98 -38.94 15.71
CA GLU A 587 -19.85 -39.87 16.46
C GLU A 587 -20.47 -39.24 17.71
N LYS A 588 -19.69 -38.42 18.44
CA LYS A 588 -20.19 -37.70 19.63
C LYS A 588 -21.31 -36.71 19.29
N GLN A 589 -21.21 -36.03 18.15
CA GLN A 589 -22.26 -35.12 17.70
C GLN A 589 -23.51 -35.89 17.24
N LEU A 590 -23.33 -37.05 16.61
CA LEU A 590 -24.44 -37.95 16.26
C LEU A 590 -25.15 -38.50 17.50
N GLU A 591 -24.40 -38.89 18.54
CA GLU A 591 -24.97 -39.30 19.84
C GLU A 591 -25.78 -38.16 20.47
N THR A 592 -25.25 -36.93 20.42
CA THR A 592 -25.96 -35.73 20.92
C THR A 592 -27.26 -35.47 20.15
N LEU A 593 -27.28 -35.70 18.83
CA LEU A 593 -28.49 -35.56 18.02
C LEU A 593 -29.52 -36.64 18.34
N ARG A 594 -29.08 -37.90 18.51
CA ARG A 594 -29.96 -39.01 18.87
C ARG A 594 -30.62 -38.80 20.24
N SER A 595 -29.90 -38.26 21.22
CA SER A 595 -30.50 -37.98 22.53
C SER A 595 -31.66 -36.97 22.45
N PHE A 596 -31.63 -36.02 21.52
CA PHE A 596 -32.74 -35.08 21.31
C PHE A 596 -34.00 -35.72 20.70
N VAL A 597 -33.92 -36.94 20.17
CA VAL A 597 -35.06 -37.70 19.64
C VAL A 597 -35.64 -38.63 20.71
N GLU A 598 -34.81 -39.10 21.64
CA GLU A 598 -35.19 -40.01 22.72
C GLU A 598 -35.88 -39.28 23.89
N ASP A 599 -35.52 -38.02 24.12
CA ASP A 599 -36.14 -37.07 25.07
C ASP A 599 -37.45 -36.45 24.52
#